data_AF-A0A7D8Z7I4-F1
#
_entry.id   AF-A0A7D8Z7I4-F1
#
_cell.length_a   1.000
_cell.length_b   1.000
_cell.length_c   1.000
_cell.angle_alpha   90.00
_cell.angle_beta   90.00
_cell.angle_gamma   90.00
#
_symmetry.space_group_name_H-M   'P 1'
#
loop_
_entity.id
_entity.type
_entity.pdbx_description
1 polymer ?
#
loop_
_entity_poly.entity_id
_entity_poly.type
_entity_poly.pdbx_seq_one_letter_code
_entity_poly.pdbx_strand_id
1 'polypeptide(L)'
;MALPIEIPRTYPYELNYRDKLVLAPMVRTGTLPTRLLSLYYGAGLVWSPEIVDKAIIGATRTVDPETGVITYSKGQGPIFTTHPIEKPFLIFQIGSANPELAVEAAKVVEQDVAGVDLNCGCPKPFSTHSGMGAGLLSTPDLLLDILRALLRNINLPVSAKIRMLPEQEPTLLLAAKILRTGVSNLTVHCRTRSMRPNTVAMWDRLGDIVELGKRRNLPVICNGDGEGWANWDKIRSTTGATSVMLARSAEKNPSVFQPSGPECTVKVVIPQLLNIAEYTDNPWGNTKFLLMQFKPSPAPVSTLSKQEKKDASEVMSRAKSAQDVVDKYGFAMGQGKAFMDELEVRLKARPEWNVWAARKAAEDEGVVVEAAAAEEASNGSTSDELDDEEAAANAHPA
;
A
#
# COMPACT_ATOMS: atom_id res chain seq x y z
N MET A 1 23.43 7.04 -23.57
CA MET A 1 23.43 5.56 -23.35
C MET A 1 22.83 5.29 -21.99
N ALA A 2 22.08 4.19 -21.83
CA ALA A 2 21.60 3.77 -20.52
C ALA A 2 22.78 3.40 -19.60
N LEU A 3 22.70 3.75 -18.32
CA LEU A 3 23.67 3.35 -17.32
C LEU A 3 23.58 1.82 -17.10
N PRO A 4 24.70 1.15 -16.77
CA PRO A 4 24.71 -0.30 -16.62
C PRO A 4 23.85 -0.79 -15.45
N ILE A 5 23.33 -2.00 -15.63
CA ILE A 5 22.62 -2.81 -14.64
C ILE A 5 23.49 -4.03 -14.31
N GLU A 6 23.61 -4.36 -13.03
CA GLU A 6 24.46 -5.44 -12.51
C GLU A 6 23.87 -6.82 -12.84
N ILE A 7 22.57 -7.02 -12.63
CA ILE A 7 21.88 -8.29 -12.87
C ILE A 7 20.71 -8.03 -13.83
N PRO A 8 20.95 -8.03 -15.16
CA PRO A 8 19.88 -7.89 -16.13
C PRO A 8 18.94 -9.10 -16.06
N ARG A 9 17.64 -8.85 -16.01
CA ARG A 9 16.59 -9.88 -16.00
C ARG A 9 15.50 -9.51 -16.99
N THR A 10 14.98 -10.53 -17.66
CA THR A 10 13.76 -10.47 -18.46
C THR A 10 12.79 -11.47 -17.87
N TYR A 11 11.54 -11.08 -17.71
CA TYR A 11 10.52 -11.92 -17.09
C TYR A 11 9.52 -12.38 -18.15
N PRO A 12 8.98 -13.61 -18.06
CA PRO A 12 7.93 -14.07 -18.98
C PRO A 12 6.71 -13.14 -19.00
N TYR A 13 6.43 -12.50 -17.85
CA TYR A 13 5.40 -11.47 -17.69
C TYR A 13 6.05 -10.24 -17.08
N GLU A 14 6.20 -9.16 -17.86
CA GLU A 14 6.72 -7.90 -17.33
C GLU A 14 5.62 -7.09 -16.64
N LEU A 15 5.83 -6.82 -15.34
CA LEU A 15 4.98 -5.90 -14.60
C LEU A 15 5.24 -4.45 -15.05
N ASN A 16 4.18 -3.75 -15.46
CA ASN A 16 4.26 -2.33 -15.77
C ASN A 16 4.03 -1.48 -14.52
N TYR A 17 5.11 -0.91 -13.98
CA TYR A 17 5.09 0.01 -12.83
C TYR A 17 4.87 1.49 -13.20
N ARG A 18 4.67 1.83 -14.48
CA ARG A 18 4.52 3.22 -14.97
C ARG A 18 3.06 3.61 -15.14
N ASP A 19 2.80 4.90 -15.02
CA ASP A 19 1.52 5.57 -15.29
C ASP A 19 0.34 4.98 -14.50
N LYS A 20 0.55 4.75 -13.20
CA LYS A 20 -0.45 4.13 -12.30
C LYS A 20 -0.47 4.75 -10.91
N LEU A 21 -1.68 4.92 -10.37
CA LEU A 21 -1.88 4.96 -8.92
C LEU A 21 -1.83 3.52 -8.39
N VAL A 22 -1.08 3.28 -7.31
CA VAL A 22 -0.88 1.94 -6.75
C VAL A 22 -1.12 1.90 -5.25
N LEU A 23 -1.56 0.76 -4.72
CA LEU A 23 -1.79 0.59 -3.29
C LEU A 23 -0.49 0.27 -2.55
N ALA A 24 -0.20 1.03 -1.49
CA ALA A 24 0.95 0.82 -0.62
C ALA A 24 0.81 -0.44 0.26
N PRO A 25 1.94 -1.07 0.62
CA PRO A 25 1.96 -2.08 1.67
C PRO A 25 1.63 -1.43 3.02
N MET A 26 0.61 -1.94 3.71
CA MET A 26 0.15 -1.45 5.01
C MET A 26 -0.15 -2.63 5.93
N VAL A 27 0.58 -2.72 7.04
CA VAL A 27 0.39 -3.78 8.04
C VAL A 27 -1.05 -3.70 8.58
N ARG A 28 -1.74 -4.85 8.62
CA ARG A 28 -3.18 -5.01 8.93
C ARG A 28 -4.15 -4.40 7.91
N THR A 29 -3.84 -3.27 7.27
CA THR A 29 -4.76 -2.62 6.32
C THR A 29 -4.74 -3.28 4.93
N GLY A 30 -3.57 -3.67 4.43
CA GLY A 30 -3.38 -4.22 3.08
C GLY A 30 -3.80 -5.70 2.91
N THR A 31 -4.75 -6.20 3.70
CA THR A 31 -5.29 -7.56 3.58
C THR A 31 -6.08 -7.74 2.28
N LEU A 32 -6.41 -8.99 1.93
CA LEU A 32 -7.08 -9.34 0.68
C LEU A 32 -8.30 -8.46 0.37
N PRO A 33 -9.23 -8.19 1.32
CA PRO A 33 -10.39 -7.34 1.01
C PRO A 33 -10.02 -5.93 0.53
N THR A 34 -9.06 -5.27 1.19
CA THR A 34 -8.60 -3.93 0.80
C THR A 34 -7.92 -3.94 -0.57
N ARG A 35 -7.16 -4.98 -0.89
CA ARG A 35 -6.49 -5.10 -2.19
C ARG A 35 -7.50 -5.31 -3.32
N LEU A 36 -8.45 -6.22 -3.14
CA LEU A 36 -9.54 -6.44 -4.10
C LEU A 36 -10.38 -5.17 -4.31
N LEU A 37 -10.73 -4.48 -3.22
CA LEU A 37 -11.48 -3.23 -3.29
C LEU A 37 -10.68 -2.12 -3.98
N SER A 38 -9.38 -2.01 -3.71
CA SER A 38 -8.51 -1.05 -4.39
C SER A 38 -8.40 -1.36 -5.89
N LEU A 39 -8.27 -2.64 -6.28
CA LEU A 39 -8.30 -3.04 -7.69
C LEU A 39 -9.65 -2.71 -8.34
N TYR A 40 -10.77 -2.97 -7.66
CA TYR A 40 -12.09 -2.61 -8.18
C TYR A 40 -12.20 -1.12 -8.53
N TYR A 41 -11.65 -0.26 -7.68
CA TYR A 41 -11.64 1.20 -7.87
C TYR A 41 -10.50 1.72 -8.74
N GLY A 42 -9.61 0.87 -9.25
CA GLY A 42 -8.60 1.30 -10.20
C GLY A 42 -7.18 1.46 -9.65
N ALA A 43 -6.82 0.77 -8.58
CA ALA A 43 -5.39 0.58 -8.28
C ALA A 43 -4.76 -0.22 -9.43
N GLY A 44 -3.69 0.30 -10.02
CA GLY A 44 -2.98 -0.37 -11.11
C GLY A 44 -2.16 -1.58 -10.66
N LEU A 45 -1.66 -1.52 -9.43
CA LEU A 45 -0.93 -2.60 -8.74
C LEU A 45 -1.23 -2.50 -7.24
N VAL A 46 -1.13 -3.63 -6.54
CA VAL A 46 -1.39 -3.72 -5.10
C VAL A 46 -0.27 -4.46 -4.39
N TRP A 47 0.16 -3.96 -3.24
CA TRP A 47 1.15 -4.62 -2.40
C TRP A 47 0.46 -5.37 -1.24
N SER A 48 0.99 -6.54 -0.89
CA SER A 48 0.62 -7.21 0.37
C SER A 48 1.06 -6.34 1.57
N PRO A 49 0.57 -6.63 2.79
CA PRO A 49 1.22 -6.14 4.00
C PRO A 49 2.67 -6.62 4.03
N GLU A 50 3.53 -5.95 4.81
CA GLU A 50 4.86 -6.48 5.13
C GLU A 50 4.70 -7.82 5.85
N ILE A 51 5.21 -8.90 5.24
CA ILE A 51 5.27 -10.23 5.84
C ILE A 51 6.72 -10.54 6.19
N VAL A 52 6.97 -10.84 7.46
CA VAL A 52 8.30 -11.24 7.95
C VAL A 52 8.66 -12.61 7.36
N ASP A 53 9.86 -12.72 6.81
CA ASP A 53 10.39 -13.94 6.18
C ASP A 53 10.12 -15.23 7.01
N LYS A 54 10.55 -15.25 8.28
CA LYS A 54 10.41 -16.39 9.19
C LYS A 54 8.95 -16.78 9.48
N ALA A 55 8.01 -15.84 9.31
CA ALA A 55 6.59 -16.13 9.48
C ALA A 55 6.09 -16.99 8.32
N ILE A 56 6.35 -16.59 7.07
CA ILE A 56 5.83 -17.28 5.88
C ILE A 56 6.61 -18.54 5.52
N ILE A 57 7.89 -18.63 5.88
CA ILE A 57 8.71 -19.83 5.65
C ILE A 57 8.08 -21.04 6.34
N GLY A 58 7.84 -22.11 5.57
CA GLY A 58 7.20 -23.33 6.05
C GLY A 58 5.68 -23.21 6.26
N ALA A 59 5.04 -22.17 5.72
CA ALA A 59 3.58 -22.08 5.72
C ALA A 59 2.96 -23.10 4.77
N THR A 60 1.81 -23.66 5.17
CA THR A 60 1.00 -24.55 4.35
C THR A 60 0.10 -23.71 3.45
N ARG A 61 0.14 -23.98 2.14
CA ARG A 61 -0.74 -23.38 1.14
C ARG A 61 -2.01 -24.23 0.99
N THR A 62 -3.17 -23.63 1.19
CA THR A 62 -4.49 -24.22 0.91
C THR A 62 -5.24 -23.37 -0.11
N VAL A 63 -6.17 -23.98 -0.84
CA VAL A 63 -7.10 -23.29 -1.74
C VAL A 63 -8.50 -23.66 -1.33
N ASP A 64 -9.32 -22.65 -1.05
CA ASP A 64 -10.74 -22.85 -0.82
C ASP A 64 -11.42 -23.22 -2.16
N PRO A 65 -12.13 -24.35 -2.25
CA PRO A 65 -12.70 -24.83 -3.51
C PRO A 65 -13.93 -24.04 -3.97
N GLU A 66 -14.60 -23.30 -3.08
CA GLU A 66 -15.80 -22.53 -3.40
C GLU A 66 -15.45 -21.11 -3.83
N THR A 67 -14.55 -20.48 -3.09
CA THR A 67 -14.20 -19.06 -3.25
C THR A 67 -12.92 -18.85 -4.03
N GLY A 68 -12.08 -19.89 -4.20
CA GLY A 68 -10.77 -19.80 -4.84
C GLY A 68 -9.72 -19.07 -3.98
N VAL A 69 -10.04 -18.68 -2.75
CA VAL A 69 -9.10 -18.00 -1.85
C VAL A 69 -7.93 -18.92 -1.52
N ILE A 70 -6.72 -18.41 -1.72
CA ILE A 70 -5.48 -19.12 -1.40
C ILE A 70 -4.99 -18.60 -0.05
N THR A 71 -4.77 -19.51 0.89
CA THR A 71 -4.32 -19.19 2.24
C THR A 71 -2.99 -19.85 2.53
N TYR A 72 -2.03 -19.06 3.00
CA TYR A 72 -0.78 -19.51 3.58
C TYR A 72 -0.89 -19.41 5.10
N SER A 73 -0.89 -20.55 5.79
CA SER A 73 -1.06 -20.63 7.24
C SER A 73 0.10 -21.34 7.92
N LYS A 74 0.41 -20.94 9.16
CA LYS A 74 1.39 -21.60 10.03
C LYS A 74 1.03 -21.35 11.48
N GLY A 75 1.02 -22.41 12.29
CA GLY A 75 0.67 -22.31 13.71
C GLY A 75 -0.79 -21.88 13.90
N GLN A 76 -1.00 -20.71 14.50
CA GLN A 76 -2.30 -20.26 15.05
C GLN A 76 -3.23 -19.60 14.02
N GLY A 77 -2.85 -19.47 12.74
CA GLY A 77 -3.75 -18.87 11.75
C GLY A 77 -3.13 -18.52 10.39
N PRO A 78 -3.89 -17.80 9.54
CA PRO A 78 -3.42 -17.34 8.24
C PRO A 78 -2.36 -16.24 8.41
N ILE A 79 -1.29 -16.35 7.64
CA ILE A 79 -0.21 -15.36 7.56
C ILE A 79 -0.43 -14.46 6.34
N PHE A 80 -0.82 -15.06 5.23
CA PHE A 80 -1.07 -14.37 3.98
C PHE A 80 -2.22 -15.05 3.23
N THR A 81 -3.16 -14.24 2.76
CA THR A 81 -4.25 -14.68 1.88
C THR A 81 -4.15 -13.93 0.56
N THR A 82 -4.47 -14.60 -0.54
CA THR A 82 -4.50 -14.05 -1.90
C THR A 82 -5.64 -14.68 -2.69
N HIS A 83 -5.96 -14.13 -3.85
CA HIS A 83 -6.92 -14.71 -4.79
C HIS A 83 -6.35 -14.69 -6.21
N PRO A 84 -6.58 -15.72 -7.06
CA PRO A 84 -6.06 -15.75 -8.43
C PRO A 84 -6.36 -14.50 -9.27
N ILE A 85 -7.48 -13.84 -8.99
CA ILE A 85 -7.91 -12.61 -9.68
C ILE A 85 -6.94 -11.42 -9.50
N GLU A 86 -6.26 -11.32 -8.35
CA GLU A 86 -5.31 -10.24 -8.07
C GLU A 86 -3.87 -10.61 -8.43
N LYS A 87 -3.57 -11.89 -8.70
CA LYS A 87 -2.22 -12.37 -9.01
C LYS A 87 -1.48 -11.50 -10.03
N PRO A 88 -2.06 -11.10 -11.19
CA PRO A 88 -1.36 -10.27 -12.17
C PRO A 88 -0.95 -8.88 -11.67
N PHE A 89 -1.50 -8.43 -10.54
CA PHE A 89 -1.34 -7.09 -9.98
C PHE A 89 -0.68 -7.10 -8.60
N LEU A 90 -0.45 -8.27 -8.02
CA LEU A 90 -0.04 -8.43 -6.62
C LEU A 90 1.47 -8.52 -6.48
N ILE A 91 2.01 -7.61 -5.67
CA ILE A 91 3.42 -7.63 -5.26
C ILE A 91 3.49 -8.04 -3.78
N PHE A 92 4.21 -9.13 -3.51
CA PHE A 92 4.42 -9.61 -2.14
C PHE A 92 5.57 -8.85 -1.48
N GLN A 93 5.29 -8.15 -0.38
CA GLN A 93 6.32 -7.42 0.35
C GLN A 93 6.91 -8.25 1.50
N ILE A 94 8.22 -8.46 1.44
CA ILE A 94 9.01 -9.19 2.43
C ILE A 94 9.70 -8.21 3.39
N GLY A 95 9.57 -8.47 4.69
CA GLY A 95 10.50 -7.97 5.70
C GLY A 95 11.57 -9.03 5.96
N SER A 96 12.82 -8.71 5.65
CA SER A 96 13.97 -9.60 5.90
C SER A 96 15.25 -8.80 6.14
N ALA A 97 16.16 -9.37 6.92
CA ALA A 97 17.52 -8.89 7.15
C ALA A 97 18.56 -9.98 6.83
N ASN A 98 18.19 -10.98 6.02
CA ASN A 98 19.06 -12.06 5.61
C ASN A 98 18.79 -12.47 4.14
N PRO A 99 19.82 -12.52 3.27
CA PRO A 99 19.63 -12.82 1.85
C PRO A 99 18.99 -14.18 1.58
N GLU A 100 19.40 -15.22 2.32
CA GLU A 100 18.92 -16.59 2.12
C GLU A 100 17.44 -16.74 2.54
N LEU A 101 17.07 -16.19 3.70
CA LEU A 101 15.69 -16.20 4.20
C LEU A 101 14.75 -15.38 3.31
N ALA A 102 15.21 -14.25 2.76
CA ALA A 102 14.41 -13.47 1.81
C ALA A 102 14.07 -14.30 0.55
N VAL A 103 15.04 -15.05 0.03
CA VAL A 103 14.82 -15.96 -1.12
C VAL A 103 13.88 -17.10 -0.75
N GLU A 104 14.07 -17.72 0.41
CA GLU A 104 13.22 -18.82 0.89
C GLU A 104 11.76 -18.35 1.04
N ALA A 105 11.54 -17.20 1.67
CA ALA A 105 10.22 -16.60 1.83
C ALA A 105 9.55 -16.27 0.49
N ALA A 106 10.31 -15.71 -0.47
CA ALA A 106 9.80 -15.42 -1.80
C ALA A 106 9.36 -16.68 -2.56
N LYS A 107 10.13 -17.77 -2.47
CA LYS A 107 9.80 -19.05 -3.13
C LYS A 107 8.51 -19.68 -2.62
N VAL A 108 8.14 -19.47 -1.36
CA VAL A 108 6.88 -19.99 -0.80
C VAL A 108 5.66 -19.45 -1.54
N VAL A 109 5.70 -18.18 -1.98
CA VAL A 109 4.57 -17.47 -2.60
C VAL A 109 4.70 -17.22 -4.10
N GLU A 110 5.84 -17.59 -4.70
CA GLU A 110 6.21 -17.27 -6.09
C GLU A 110 5.12 -17.65 -7.11
N GLN A 111 4.37 -18.73 -6.86
CA GLN A 111 3.32 -19.21 -7.76
C GLN A 111 2.01 -18.39 -7.72
N ASP A 112 1.79 -17.54 -6.72
CA ASP A 112 0.51 -16.85 -6.49
C ASP A 112 0.61 -15.32 -6.50
N VAL A 113 1.79 -14.77 -6.81
CA VAL A 113 2.04 -13.34 -6.92
C VAL A 113 2.71 -12.99 -8.24
N ALA A 114 2.66 -11.72 -8.65
CA ALA A 114 3.33 -11.26 -9.87
C ALA A 114 4.70 -10.62 -9.62
N GLY A 115 5.01 -10.26 -8.38
CA GLY A 115 6.29 -9.64 -8.03
C GLY A 115 6.63 -9.78 -6.55
N VAL A 116 7.89 -9.50 -6.22
CA VAL A 116 8.40 -9.47 -4.85
C VAL A 116 8.98 -8.09 -4.55
N ASP A 117 8.72 -7.55 -3.37
CA ASP A 117 9.25 -6.27 -2.90
C ASP A 117 9.99 -6.44 -1.57
N LEU A 118 11.15 -5.81 -1.44
CA LEU A 118 11.86 -5.72 -0.16
C LEU A 118 11.45 -4.44 0.60
N ASN A 119 10.94 -4.60 1.84
CA ASN A 119 10.68 -3.48 2.72
C ASN A 119 11.97 -2.95 3.34
N CYS A 120 12.38 -1.76 2.94
CA CYS A 120 13.55 -1.03 3.46
C CYS A 120 13.14 0.29 4.13
N GLY A 121 11.86 0.46 4.49
CA GLY A 121 11.30 1.76 4.88
C GLY A 121 10.43 1.78 6.13
N CYS A 122 10.04 0.61 6.67
CA CYS A 122 9.20 0.52 7.85
C CYS A 122 9.97 0.98 9.11
N PRO A 123 9.52 2.05 9.81
CA PRO A 123 10.19 2.53 11.02
C PRO A 123 9.70 1.84 12.30
N LYS A 124 8.78 0.86 12.19
CA LYS A 124 8.12 0.28 13.36
C LYS A 124 9.02 -0.74 14.06
N PRO A 125 8.97 -0.80 15.41
CA PRO A 125 9.77 -1.71 16.22
C PRO A 125 9.80 -3.17 15.74
N PHE A 126 8.66 -3.74 15.37
CA PHE A 126 8.57 -5.15 14.95
C PHE A 126 9.46 -5.48 13.74
N SER A 127 9.75 -4.48 12.90
CA SER A 127 10.62 -4.61 11.73
C SER A 127 12.06 -4.21 12.08
N THR A 128 12.25 -3.04 12.70
CA THR A 128 13.60 -2.49 12.95
C THR A 128 14.42 -3.24 13.99
N HIS A 129 13.80 -3.85 15.02
CA HIS A 129 14.55 -4.62 16.04
C HIS A 129 15.23 -5.86 15.45
N SER A 130 14.73 -6.40 14.34
CA SER A 130 15.33 -7.53 13.63
C SER A 130 16.22 -7.10 12.48
N GLY A 131 16.58 -5.82 12.39
CA GLY A 131 17.42 -5.27 11.31
C GLY A 131 16.69 -5.07 9.97
N MET A 132 15.37 -5.28 9.93
CA MET A 132 14.54 -5.15 8.71
C MET A 132 14.03 -3.71 8.55
N GLY A 133 13.29 -3.47 7.46
CA GLY A 133 12.62 -2.19 7.24
C GLY A 133 13.61 -1.03 7.18
N ALA A 134 13.34 0.05 7.90
CA ALA A 134 14.23 1.21 7.95
C ALA A 134 15.59 0.92 8.63
N GLY A 135 15.76 -0.26 9.26
CA GLY A 135 17.07 -0.72 9.75
C GLY A 135 18.07 -0.96 8.62
N LEU A 136 17.60 -1.47 7.47
CA LEU A 136 18.42 -1.70 6.28
C LEU A 136 19.03 -0.42 5.68
N LEU A 137 18.43 0.74 5.96
CA LEU A 137 18.98 2.03 5.52
C LEU A 137 20.31 2.38 6.20
N SER A 138 20.58 1.78 7.38
CA SER A 138 21.85 1.91 8.10
C SER A 138 22.85 0.81 7.73
N THR A 139 22.43 -0.22 6.99
CA THR A 139 23.27 -1.34 6.52
C THR A 139 23.10 -1.54 5.01
N PRO A 140 23.46 -0.54 4.18
CA PRO A 140 23.18 -0.55 2.75
C PRO A 140 23.81 -1.73 1.99
N ASP A 141 24.95 -2.26 2.44
CA ASP A 141 25.56 -3.43 1.79
C ASP A 141 24.70 -4.69 1.99
N LEU A 142 24.17 -4.91 3.19
CA LEU A 142 23.23 -6.00 3.47
C LEU A 142 21.94 -5.87 2.64
N LEU A 143 21.39 -4.67 2.52
CA LEU A 143 20.24 -4.39 1.66
C LEU A 143 20.52 -4.84 0.23
N LEU A 144 21.67 -4.44 -0.33
CA LEU A 144 22.06 -4.80 -1.70
C LEU A 144 22.28 -6.31 -1.84
N ASP A 145 22.83 -6.98 -0.84
CA ASP A 145 23.03 -8.43 -0.87
C ASP A 145 21.71 -9.19 -0.86
N ILE A 146 20.70 -8.73 -0.11
CA ILE A 146 19.34 -9.28 -0.16
C ILE A 146 18.74 -9.11 -1.55
N LEU A 147 18.82 -7.90 -2.14
CA LEU A 147 18.30 -7.65 -3.49
C LEU A 147 18.98 -8.51 -4.55
N ARG A 148 20.31 -8.66 -4.48
CA ARG A 148 21.07 -9.53 -5.38
C ARG A 148 20.66 -10.99 -5.24
N ALA A 149 20.46 -11.47 -4.01
CA ALA A 149 20.01 -12.84 -3.77
C ALA A 149 18.61 -13.08 -4.36
N LEU A 150 17.67 -12.17 -4.14
CA LEU A 150 16.33 -12.22 -4.75
C LEU A 150 16.40 -12.22 -6.28
N LEU A 151 17.13 -11.27 -6.87
CA LEU A 151 17.27 -11.13 -8.32
C LEU A 151 17.87 -12.40 -8.98
N ARG A 152 18.81 -13.08 -8.31
CA ARG A 152 19.44 -14.30 -8.83
C ARG A 152 18.57 -15.55 -8.72
N ASN A 153 17.66 -15.60 -7.74
CA ASN A 153 16.98 -16.84 -7.36
C ASN A 153 15.47 -16.85 -7.58
N ILE A 154 14.85 -15.69 -7.84
CA ILE A 154 13.41 -15.55 -8.04
C ILE A 154 13.10 -15.19 -9.49
N ASN A 155 12.11 -15.85 -10.09
CA ASN A 155 11.73 -15.69 -11.50
C ASN A 155 10.64 -14.62 -11.71
N LEU A 156 10.39 -13.80 -10.70
CA LEU A 156 9.47 -12.66 -10.71
C LEU A 156 10.23 -11.33 -10.64
N PRO A 157 9.64 -10.24 -11.16
CA PRO A 157 10.09 -8.87 -10.89
C PRO A 157 10.38 -8.63 -9.41
N VAL A 158 11.55 -8.07 -9.12
CA VAL A 158 11.98 -7.71 -7.76
C VAL A 158 12.02 -6.19 -7.64
N SER A 159 11.32 -5.62 -6.65
CA SER A 159 11.35 -4.19 -6.33
C SER A 159 11.83 -3.93 -4.90
N ALA A 160 12.04 -2.67 -4.57
CA ALA A 160 12.33 -2.24 -3.20
C ALA A 160 11.55 -0.98 -2.84
N LYS A 161 11.21 -0.83 -1.56
CA LYS A 161 10.61 0.39 -1.00
C LYS A 161 11.48 0.97 0.11
N ILE A 162 12.00 2.18 -0.10
CA ILE A 162 12.85 2.90 0.85
C ILE A 162 12.17 4.16 1.42
N ARG A 163 12.78 4.72 2.46
CA ARG A 163 12.62 6.13 2.87
C ARG A 163 13.84 6.94 2.46
N MET A 164 13.70 8.26 2.41
CA MET A 164 14.85 9.16 2.22
C MET A 164 15.78 9.13 3.43
N LEU A 165 17.06 9.39 3.21
CA LEU A 165 18.01 9.70 4.29
C LEU A 165 17.93 11.18 4.64
N PRO A 166 18.46 11.63 5.81
CA PRO A 166 18.44 13.04 6.20
C PRO A 166 18.94 13.96 5.08
N GLU A 167 20.09 13.63 4.51
CA GLU A 167 20.71 14.41 3.43
C GLU A 167 20.44 13.85 2.03
N GLN A 168 20.44 14.75 1.04
CA GLN A 168 20.14 14.41 -0.36
C GLN A 168 21.22 13.51 -0.98
N GLU A 169 22.50 13.86 -0.82
CA GLU A 169 23.60 13.11 -1.43
C GLU A 169 23.66 11.63 -0.98
N PRO A 170 23.58 11.29 0.32
CA PRO A 170 23.46 9.90 0.76
C PRO A 170 22.23 9.20 0.20
N THR A 171 21.09 9.90 0.08
CA THR A 171 19.86 9.35 -0.51
C THR A 171 20.08 8.98 -1.98
N LEU A 172 20.74 9.85 -2.75
CA LEU A 172 21.07 9.61 -4.15
C LEU A 172 22.05 8.46 -4.33
N LEU A 173 23.09 8.41 -3.48
CA LEU A 173 24.05 7.31 -3.51
C LEU A 173 23.37 5.96 -3.25
N LEU A 174 22.50 5.88 -2.24
CA LEU A 174 21.75 4.67 -1.93
C LEU A 174 20.81 4.28 -3.08
N ALA A 175 20.03 5.22 -3.59
CA ALA A 175 19.11 4.97 -4.70
C ALA A 175 19.86 4.53 -5.97
N ALA A 176 20.99 5.16 -6.29
CA ALA A 176 21.83 4.76 -7.41
C ALA A 176 22.37 3.33 -7.28
N LYS A 177 22.81 2.94 -6.07
CA LYS A 177 23.25 1.56 -5.79
C LYS A 177 22.11 0.56 -5.95
N ILE A 178 20.92 0.85 -5.42
CA ILE A 178 19.74 -0.01 -5.54
C ILE A 178 19.33 -0.16 -7.01
N LEU A 179 19.16 0.94 -7.74
CA LEU A 179 18.78 0.91 -9.16
C LEU A 179 19.81 0.15 -10.02
N ARG A 180 21.11 0.27 -9.70
CA ARG A 180 22.15 -0.48 -10.39
C ARG A 180 22.01 -1.99 -10.24
N THR A 181 21.40 -2.51 -9.17
CA THR A 181 21.23 -3.97 -9.00
C THR A 181 20.41 -4.61 -10.12
N GLY A 182 19.45 -3.87 -10.69
CA GLY A 182 18.51 -4.40 -11.69
C GLY A 182 17.10 -4.63 -11.16
N VAL A 183 16.74 -4.09 -10.00
CA VAL A 183 15.34 -4.06 -9.53
C VAL A 183 14.40 -3.51 -10.61
N SER A 184 13.20 -4.09 -10.73
CA SER A 184 12.20 -3.69 -11.71
C SER A 184 11.53 -2.34 -11.38
N ASN A 185 11.63 -1.90 -10.12
CA ASN A 185 11.15 -0.59 -9.66
C ASN A 185 11.80 -0.20 -8.32
N LEU A 186 11.93 1.11 -8.06
CA LEU A 186 12.23 1.66 -6.74
C LEU A 186 11.08 2.56 -6.25
N THR A 187 10.47 2.23 -5.12
CA THR A 187 9.51 3.12 -4.47
C THR A 187 10.21 3.93 -3.39
N VAL A 188 10.03 5.25 -3.39
CA VAL A 188 10.64 6.15 -2.39
C VAL A 188 9.55 6.85 -1.62
N HIS A 189 9.48 6.58 -0.31
CA HIS A 189 8.70 7.43 0.59
C HIS A 189 9.49 8.72 0.83
N CYS A 190 8.93 9.85 0.40
CA CYS A 190 9.53 11.19 0.49
C CYS A 190 9.54 11.76 1.93
N ARG A 191 9.82 10.90 2.91
CA ARG A 191 10.05 11.25 4.30
C ARG A 191 11.26 10.48 4.80
N THR A 192 11.99 11.06 5.74
CA THR A 192 13.04 10.35 6.46
C THR A 192 12.44 9.40 7.50
N ARG A 193 13.28 8.57 8.12
CA ARG A 193 12.87 7.67 9.22
C ARG A 193 12.31 8.45 10.43
N SER A 194 12.92 9.59 10.78
CA SER A 194 12.60 10.37 11.97
C SER A 194 11.42 11.32 11.80
N MET A 195 11.01 11.62 10.57
CA MET A 195 9.87 12.51 10.32
C MET A 195 8.56 11.92 10.83
N ARG A 196 7.78 12.77 11.51
CA ARG A 196 6.42 12.44 11.96
C ARG A 196 5.51 12.25 10.74
N PRO A 197 4.44 11.44 10.85
CA PRO A 197 3.51 11.22 9.73
C PRO A 197 2.88 12.50 9.16
N ASN A 198 2.70 13.54 9.98
CA ASN A 198 2.07 14.79 9.58
C ASN A 198 3.06 15.82 9.00
N THR A 199 4.36 15.56 9.07
CA THR A 199 5.36 16.40 8.40
C THR A 199 5.23 16.21 6.90
N VAL A 200 5.12 17.29 6.12
CA VAL A 200 4.93 17.25 4.66
C VAL A 200 6.00 16.40 3.95
N ALA A 201 5.58 15.63 2.94
CA ALA A 201 6.48 14.83 2.10
C ALA A 201 7.36 15.73 1.21
N MET A 202 8.67 15.46 1.19
CA MET A 202 9.68 16.22 0.45
C MET A 202 9.72 15.81 -1.03
N TRP A 203 8.67 16.14 -1.78
CA TRP A 203 8.57 15.78 -3.20
C TRP A 203 9.72 16.34 -4.05
N ASP A 204 10.19 17.55 -3.76
CA ASP A 204 11.25 18.21 -4.53
C ASP A 204 12.56 17.39 -4.57
N ARG A 205 12.85 16.63 -3.51
CA ARG A 205 14.04 15.76 -3.43
C ARG A 205 13.95 14.51 -4.30
N LEU A 206 12.76 14.13 -4.76
CA LEU A 206 12.54 12.90 -5.53
C LEU A 206 13.00 13.03 -6.99
N GLY A 207 13.00 14.25 -7.55
CA GLY A 207 13.32 14.50 -8.96
C GLY A 207 14.66 13.90 -9.42
N ASP A 208 15.71 14.14 -8.65
CA ASP A 208 17.05 13.59 -8.94
C ASP A 208 17.07 12.04 -8.95
N ILE A 209 16.28 11.41 -8.06
CA ILE A 209 16.18 9.95 -7.98
C ILE A 209 15.43 9.40 -9.20
N VAL A 210 14.37 10.09 -9.63
CA VAL A 210 13.63 9.75 -10.85
C VAL A 210 14.54 9.83 -12.08
N GLU A 211 15.39 10.86 -12.19
CA GLU A 211 16.36 10.99 -13.28
C GLU A 211 17.39 9.85 -13.27
N LEU A 212 17.85 9.40 -12.09
CA LEU A 212 18.70 8.20 -11.98
C LEU A 212 18.02 6.93 -12.50
N GLY A 213 16.71 6.79 -12.23
CA GLY A 213 15.87 5.70 -12.74
C GLY A 213 15.73 5.75 -14.25
N LYS A 214 15.37 6.91 -14.81
CA LYS A 214 15.25 7.14 -16.27
C LYS A 214 16.53 6.78 -17.01
N ARG A 215 17.70 7.15 -16.48
CA ARG A 215 19.01 6.79 -17.06
C ARG A 215 19.27 5.28 -17.12
N ARG A 216 18.52 4.45 -16.39
CA ARG A 216 18.57 2.97 -16.42
C ARG A 216 17.30 2.33 -17.00
N ASN A 217 16.36 3.13 -17.50
CA ASN A 217 15.02 2.68 -17.86
C ASN A 217 14.28 1.95 -16.72
N LEU A 218 14.53 2.35 -15.47
CA LEU A 218 13.87 1.81 -14.30
C LEU A 218 12.87 2.84 -13.73
N PRO A 219 11.62 2.46 -13.49
CA PRO A 219 10.63 3.35 -12.90
C PRO A 219 10.97 3.64 -11.43
N VAL A 220 10.59 4.84 -11.00
CA VAL A 220 10.61 5.26 -9.60
C VAL A 220 9.20 5.66 -9.22
N ILE A 221 8.66 5.10 -8.15
CA ILE A 221 7.31 5.40 -7.65
C ILE A 221 7.42 6.40 -6.49
N CYS A 222 6.68 7.50 -6.59
CA CYS A 222 6.54 8.46 -5.49
C CYS A 222 5.63 7.89 -4.41
N ASN A 223 6.04 7.99 -3.15
CA ASN A 223 5.18 7.71 -2.00
C ASN A 223 5.26 8.84 -0.96
N GLY A 224 4.13 9.11 -0.32
CA GLY A 224 3.97 10.21 0.64
C GLY A 224 3.03 11.27 0.11
N ASP A 225 1.95 11.51 0.84
CA ASP A 225 0.96 12.58 0.61
C ASP A 225 0.23 12.52 -0.74
N GLY A 226 0.18 11.35 -1.37
CA GLY A 226 -0.73 11.11 -2.48
C GLY A 226 -2.19 11.04 -2.02
N GLU A 227 -3.06 11.79 -2.68
CA GLU A 227 -4.51 11.89 -2.42
C GLU A 227 -5.34 11.42 -3.61
N GLY A 228 -4.77 10.50 -4.39
CA GLY A 228 -5.39 10.00 -5.62
C GLY A 228 -5.28 11.01 -6.75
N TRP A 229 -6.33 11.11 -7.55
CA TRP A 229 -6.38 12.00 -8.71
C TRP A 229 -6.34 13.48 -8.35
N ALA A 230 -6.78 13.85 -7.14
CA ALA A 230 -6.85 15.24 -6.69
C ALA A 230 -5.49 15.98 -6.67
N ASN A 231 -4.40 15.27 -6.42
CA ASN A 231 -3.06 15.87 -6.41
C ASN A 231 -2.03 15.10 -7.26
N TRP A 232 -2.51 14.20 -8.11
CA TRP A 232 -1.69 13.38 -9.00
C TRP A 232 -0.79 14.22 -9.91
N ASP A 233 -1.38 15.19 -10.63
CA ASP A 233 -0.63 16.01 -11.58
C ASP A 233 0.43 16.86 -10.89
N LYS A 234 0.11 17.43 -9.72
CA LYS A 234 1.06 18.16 -8.88
C LYS A 234 2.25 17.28 -8.49
N ILE A 235 2.01 16.06 -8.03
CA ILE A 235 3.09 15.14 -7.66
C ILE A 235 3.95 14.81 -8.90
N ARG A 236 3.34 14.52 -10.05
CA ARG A 236 4.08 14.21 -11.28
C ARG A 236 4.90 15.39 -11.77
N SER A 237 4.35 16.60 -11.79
CA SER A 237 5.07 17.79 -12.24
C SER A 237 6.24 18.13 -11.31
N THR A 238 6.07 17.97 -9.99
CA THR A 238 7.12 18.26 -9.01
C THR A 238 8.22 17.20 -9.00
N THR A 239 7.86 15.92 -9.09
CA THR A 239 8.79 14.80 -8.88
C THR A 239 9.33 14.20 -10.18
N GLY A 240 8.63 14.39 -11.30
CA GLY A 240 8.88 13.67 -12.55
C GLY A 240 8.50 12.19 -12.53
N ALA A 241 8.02 11.65 -11.41
CA ALA A 241 7.60 10.25 -11.30
C ALA A 241 6.34 9.99 -12.13
N THR A 242 6.24 8.82 -12.76
CA THR A 242 5.06 8.44 -13.56
C THR A 242 3.99 7.72 -12.74
N SER A 243 4.30 7.33 -11.50
CA SER A 243 3.42 6.55 -10.65
C SER A 243 3.49 7.04 -9.21
N VAL A 244 2.35 6.94 -8.51
CA VAL A 244 2.20 7.37 -7.12
C VAL A 244 1.58 6.24 -6.31
N MET A 245 2.25 5.88 -5.22
CA MET A 245 1.80 4.87 -4.28
C MET A 245 1.02 5.52 -3.14
N LEU A 246 -0.24 5.12 -2.98
CA LEU A 246 -1.17 5.63 -1.98
C LEU A 246 -1.23 4.73 -0.75
N ALA A 247 -1.07 5.31 0.43
CA ALA A 247 -1.20 4.62 1.72
C ALA A 247 -2.41 5.15 2.49
N ARG A 248 -2.22 6.25 3.23
CA ARG A 248 -3.24 6.83 4.12
C ARG A 248 -4.54 7.22 3.40
N SER A 249 -4.47 7.72 2.18
CA SER A 249 -5.67 8.05 1.39
C SER A 249 -6.50 6.80 1.10
N ALA A 250 -5.86 5.72 0.63
CA ALA A 250 -6.51 4.43 0.42
C ALA A 250 -6.98 3.77 1.72
N GLU A 251 -6.23 3.92 2.82
CA GLU A 251 -6.63 3.44 4.14
C GLU A 251 -7.88 4.16 4.69
N LYS A 252 -8.03 5.46 4.40
CA LYS A 252 -9.24 6.22 4.74
C LYS A 252 -10.41 5.87 3.83
N ASN A 253 -10.15 5.64 2.54
CA ASN A 253 -11.15 5.29 1.54
C ASN A 253 -10.48 4.64 0.29
N PRO A 254 -10.61 3.32 0.10
CA PRO A 254 -10.05 2.62 -1.06
C PRO A 254 -10.57 3.07 -2.42
N SER A 255 -11.70 3.80 -2.50
CA SER A 255 -12.18 4.36 -3.77
C SER A 255 -11.37 5.54 -4.30
N VAL A 256 -10.36 6.01 -3.56
CA VAL A 256 -9.47 7.10 -3.98
C VAL A 256 -8.71 6.84 -5.30
N PHE A 257 -8.66 5.58 -5.74
CA PHE A 257 -8.07 5.20 -7.03
C PHE A 257 -8.97 5.52 -8.24
N GLN A 258 -10.26 5.77 -8.01
CA GLN A 258 -11.25 5.97 -9.06
C GLN A 258 -10.98 7.28 -9.80
N PRO A 259 -10.89 7.27 -11.14
CA PRO A 259 -10.60 8.48 -11.94
C PRO A 259 -11.57 9.65 -11.70
N SER A 260 -12.84 9.36 -11.40
CA SER A 260 -13.85 10.37 -11.05
C SER A 260 -13.75 10.87 -9.60
N GLY A 261 -12.80 10.38 -8.80
CA GLY A 261 -12.70 10.69 -7.37
C GLY A 261 -13.37 9.66 -6.46
N PRO A 262 -13.21 9.81 -5.14
CA PRO A 262 -13.66 8.81 -4.17
C PRO A 262 -15.19 8.80 -3.99
N GLU A 263 -15.72 7.62 -3.71
CA GLU A 263 -17.10 7.33 -3.38
C GLU A 263 -17.43 7.61 -1.90
N CYS A 264 -18.73 7.63 -1.57
CA CYS A 264 -19.19 7.78 -0.19
C CYS A 264 -18.75 6.58 0.67
N THR A 265 -17.88 6.82 1.66
CA THR A 265 -17.33 5.76 2.52
C THR A 265 -18.44 4.93 3.16
N VAL A 266 -19.42 5.58 3.79
CA VAL A 266 -20.46 4.90 4.57
C VAL A 266 -21.46 4.17 3.68
N LYS A 267 -21.92 4.81 2.59
CA LYS A 267 -23.02 4.29 1.77
C LYS A 267 -22.57 3.28 0.71
N VAL A 268 -21.33 3.38 0.23
CA VAL A 268 -20.84 2.59 -0.92
C VAL A 268 -19.69 1.67 -0.52
N VAL A 269 -18.67 2.23 0.13
CA VAL A 269 -17.40 1.52 0.34
C VAL A 269 -17.49 0.49 1.48
N ILE A 270 -18.12 0.84 2.61
CA ILE A 270 -18.33 -0.07 3.74
C ILE A 270 -19.13 -1.33 3.35
N PRO A 271 -20.32 -1.25 2.71
CA PRO A 271 -21.06 -2.45 2.37
C PRO A 271 -20.29 -3.36 1.41
N GLN A 272 -19.53 -2.81 0.46
CA GLN A 272 -18.66 -3.62 -0.40
C GLN A 272 -17.57 -4.33 0.41
N LEU A 273 -16.86 -3.62 1.30
CA LEU A 273 -15.85 -4.22 2.17
C LEU A 273 -16.44 -5.39 2.98
N LEU A 274 -17.63 -5.22 3.56
CA LEU A 274 -18.29 -6.26 4.36
C LEU A 274 -18.62 -7.49 3.52
N ASN A 275 -19.15 -7.30 2.30
CA ASN A 275 -19.46 -8.41 1.39
C ASN A 275 -18.20 -9.15 0.92
N ILE A 276 -17.10 -8.43 0.68
CA ILE A 276 -15.82 -9.06 0.33
C ILE A 276 -15.25 -9.81 1.54
N ALA A 277 -15.32 -9.22 2.73
CA ALA A 277 -14.83 -9.84 3.96
C ALA A 277 -15.60 -11.12 4.30
N GLU A 278 -16.92 -11.14 4.09
CA GLU A 278 -17.75 -12.34 4.20
C GLU A 278 -17.33 -13.40 3.18
N TYR A 279 -17.25 -13.03 1.90
CA TYR A 279 -16.88 -13.95 0.82
C TYR A 279 -15.48 -14.53 0.94
N THR A 280 -14.54 -13.77 1.51
CA THR A 280 -13.13 -14.19 1.65
C THR A 280 -12.81 -14.80 3.01
N ASP A 281 -13.82 -15.01 3.86
CA ASP A 281 -13.69 -15.42 5.26
C ASP A 281 -12.62 -14.60 6.02
N ASN A 282 -12.63 -13.29 5.80
CA ASN A 282 -11.65 -12.40 6.42
C ASN A 282 -11.95 -12.27 7.93
N PRO A 283 -10.96 -12.48 8.82
CA PRO A 283 -11.19 -12.46 10.25
C PRO A 283 -11.83 -11.15 10.72
N TRP A 284 -12.91 -11.24 11.50
CA TRP A 284 -13.63 -10.06 11.99
C TRP A 284 -12.73 -9.04 12.69
N GLY A 285 -11.74 -9.48 13.48
CA GLY A 285 -10.79 -8.58 14.12
C GLY A 285 -9.99 -7.72 13.13
N ASN A 286 -9.70 -8.26 11.93
CA ASN A 286 -9.14 -7.49 10.83
C ASN A 286 -10.20 -6.61 10.16
N THR A 287 -11.37 -7.17 9.80
CA THR A 287 -12.46 -6.40 9.18
C THR A 287 -12.85 -5.16 10.00
N LYS A 288 -13.04 -5.31 11.31
CA LYS A 288 -13.29 -4.20 12.24
C LYS A 288 -12.14 -3.19 12.25
N PHE A 289 -10.90 -3.65 12.20
CA PHE A 289 -9.74 -2.76 12.11
C PHE A 289 -9.78 -1.89 10.85
N LEU A 290 -10.12 -2.49 9.68
CA LEU A 290 -10.30 -1.76 8.42
C LEU A 290 -11.40 -0.70 8.54
N LEU A 291 -12.57 -1.08 9.07
CA LEU A 291 -13.70 -0.16 9.29
C LEU A 291 -13.34 1.04 10.19
N MET A 292 -12.48 0.84 11.21
CA MET A 292 -12.02 1.93 12.08
C MET A 292 -11.02 2.88 11.39
N GLN A 293 -10.32 2.42 10.34
CA GLN A 293 -9.44 3.28 9.57
C GLN A 293 -10.21 4.19 8.61
N PHE A 294 -11.35 3.69 8.09
CA PHE A 294 -12.18 4.42 7.16
C PHE A 294 -12.66 5.74 7.76
N LYS A 295 -12.63 6.81 6.96
CA LYS A 295 -13.08 8.14 7.38
C LYS A 295 -14.34 8.52 6.62
N PRO A 296 -15.37 9.06 7.30
CA PRO A 296 -16.54 9.56 6.62
C PRO A 296 -16.16 10.63 5.58
N SER A 297 -16.64 10.50 4.35
CA SER A 297 -16.27 11.43 3.28
C SER A 297 -16.77 12.86 3.57
N PRO A 298 -16.03 13.91 3.15
CA PRO A 298 -16.51 15.29 3.16
C PRO A 298 -17.59 15.51 2.08
N ALA A 299 -18.22 16.70 2.08
CA ALA A 299 -19.00 17.13 0.93
C ALA A 299 -18.06 17.44 -0.26
N PRO A 300 -18.47 17.25 -1.52
CA PRO A 300 -19.78 16.76 -1.97
C PRO A 300 -19.91 15.22 -1.99
N VAL A 301 -18.83 14.47 -1.74
CA VAL A 301 -18.80 12.99 -1.77
C VAL A 301 -19.84 12.36 -0.83
N SER A 302 -20.16 13.03 0.27
CA SER A 302 -21.19 12.58 1.22
C SER A 302 -22.15 13.70 1.58
N THR A 303 -23.43 13.37 1.59
CA THR A 303 -24.52 14.21 2.08
C THR A 303 -24.81 14.04 3.58
N LEU A 304 -24.02 13.21 4.28
CA LEU A 304 -24.23 12.97 5.71
C LEU A 304 -23.92 14.23 6.52
N SER A 305 -24.76 14.51 7.51
CA SER A 305 -24.55 15.54 8.52
C SER A 305 -23.33 15.21 9.40
N LYS A 306 -22.82 16.21 10.12
CA LYS A 306 -21.71 16.02 11.08
C LYS A 306 -22.06 14.98 12.15
N GLN A 307 -23.32 14.93 12.59
CA GLN A 307 -23.79 13.95 13.57
C GLN A 307 -23.80 12.54 12.99
N GLU A 308 -24.35 12.33 11.79
CA GLU A 308 -24.35 11.01 11.15
C GLU A 308 -22.94 10.47 10.90
N LYS A 309 -21.98 11.34 10.57
CA LYS A 309 -20.56 10.96 10.43
C LYS A 309 -19.95 10.49 11.76
N LYS A 310 -20.30 11.16 12.87
CA LYS A 310 -19.88 10.77 14.21
C LYS A 310 -20.51 9.44 14.61
N ASP A 311 -21.80 9.29 14.39
CA ASP A 311 -22.55 8.06 14.68
C ASP A 311 -21.98 6.87 13.92
N ALA A 312 -21.62 7.05 12.63
CA ALA A 312 -20.97 6.00 11.86
C ALA A 312 -19.64 5.54 12.47
N SER A 313 -18.81 6.47 12.92
CA SER A 313 -17.55 6.12 13.58
C SER A 313 -17.77 5.35 14.89
N GLU A 314 -18.80 5.74 15.66
CA GLU A 314 -19.17 5.07 16.92
C GLU A 314 -19.72 3.66 16.68
N VAL A 315 -20.55 3.47 15.66
CA VAL A 315 -21.08 2.15 15.26
C VAL A 315 -19.93 1.20 14.92
N MET A 316 -19.00 1.62 14.05
CA MET A 316 -17.86 0.76 13.68
C MET A 316 -17.00 0.39 14.90
N SER A 317 -16.80 1.33 15.82
CA SER A 317 -16.01 1.09 17.03
C SER A 317 -16.69 0.10 17.99
N ARG A 318 -18.02 0.14 18.11
CA ARG A 318 -18.78 -0.68 19.07
C ARG A 318 -19.23 -2.03 18.51
N ALA A 319 -19.30 -2.18 17.19
CA ALA A 319 -19.69 -3.43 16.55
C ALA A 319 -18.87 -4.62 17.06
N LYS A 320 -19.56 -5.69 17.43
CA LYS A 320 -18.99 -6.98 17.83
C LYS A 320 -18.98 -7.98 16.68
N SER A 321 -19.76 -7.72 15.63
CA SER A 321 -19.84 -8.52 14.42
C SER A 321 -20.09 -7.64 13.18
N ALA A 322 -19.90 -8.21 11.99
CA ALA A 322 -20.30 -7.56 10.74
C ALA A 322 -21.83 -7.31 10.71
N GLN A 323 -22.61 -8.24 11.28
CA GLN A 323 -24.07 -8.14 11.33
C GLN A 323 -24.54 -6.89 12.09
N ASP A 324 -23.86 -6.50 13.17
CA ASP A 324 -24.21 -5.27 13.92
C ASP A 324 -24.16 -4.02 13.04
N VAL A 325 -23.21 -3.96 12.10
CA VAL A 325 -23.05 -2.85 11.15
C VAL A 325 -24.12 -2.93 10.07
N VAL A 326 -24.38 -4.14 9.56
CA VAL A 326 -25.39 -4.41 8.55
C VAL A 326 -26.78 -4.02 9.04
N ASP A 327 -27.18 -4.46 10.22
CA ASP A 327 -28.49 -4.20 10.82
C ASP A 327 -28.71 -2.70 11.06
N LYS A 328 -27.65 -1.99 11.46
CA LYS A 328 -27.72 -0.54 11.74
C LYS A 328 -28.00 0.28 10.49
N TYR A 329 -27.45 -0.13 9.34
CA TYR A 329 -27.53 0.63 8.08
C TYR A 329 -28.42 -0.01 7.02
N GLY A 330 -28.95 -1.21 7.25
CA GLY A 330 -29.76 -1.96 6.29
C GLY A 330 -28.99 -2.36 5.04
N PHE A 331 -27.70 -2.71 5.18
CA PHE A 331 -26.88 -3.11 4.03
C PHE A 331 -27.29 -4.48 3.48
N ALA A 332 -27.22 -4.64 2.15
CA ALA A 332 -27.38 -5.94 1.52
C ALA A 332 -26.10 -6.77 1.69
N MET A 333 -26.24 -8.01 2.14
CA MET A 333 -25.14 -8.99 2.30
C MET A 333 -25.26 -10.12 1.25
N GLY A 334 -24.28 -11.04 1.22
CA GLY A 334 -24.24 -12.13 0.25
C GLY A 334 -23.93 -11.70 -1.19
N GLN A 335 -23.44 -10.48 -1.39
CA GLN A 335 -23.09 -9.90 -2.70
C GLN A 335 -21.61 -10.12 -3.07
N GLY A 336 -20.83 -10.83 -2.25
CA GLY A 336 -19.40 -10.99 -2.47
C GLY A 336 -19.05 -11.69 -3.79
N LYS A 337 -19.80 -12.73 -4.19
CA LYS A 337 -19.61 -13.37 -5.50
C LYS A 337 -19.89 -12.39 -6.66
N ALA A 338 -20.99 -11.65 -6.58
CA ALA A 338 -21.33 -10.65 -7.60
C ALA A 338 -20.25 -9.55 -7.72
N PHE A 339 -19.67 -9.14 -6.59
CA PHE A 339 -18.52 -8.24 -6.58
C PHE A 339 -17.30 -8.86 -7.30
N MET A 340 -16.99 -10.13 -7.05
CA MET A 340 -15.87 -10.81 -7.70
C MET A 340 -16.07 -10.95 -9.21
N ASP A 341 -17.29 -11.28 -9.65
CA ASP A 341 -17.66 -11.36 -11.06
C ASP A 341 -17.50 -9.99 -11.75
N GLU A 342 -17.96 -8.91 -11.09
CA GLU A 342 -17.80 -7.55 -11.61
C GLU A 342 -16.32 -7.11 -11.64
N LEU A 343 -15.56 -7.45 -10.60
CA LEU A 343 -14.12 -7.21 -10.55
C LEU A 343 -13.41 -7.90 -11.72
N GLU A 344 -13.76 -9.14 -12.04
CA GLU A 344 -13.15 -9.87 -13.15
C GLU A 344 -13.41 -9.19 -14.49
N VAL A 345 -14.65 -8.75 -14.73
CA VAL A 345 -15.02 -7.98 -15.94
C VAL A 345 -14.21 -6.69 -16.03
N ARG A 346 -14.12 -5.93 -14.93
CA ARG A 346 -13.34 -4.68 -14.86
C ARG A 346 -11.86 -4.93 -15.15
N LEU A 347 -11.26 -5.96 -14.55
CA LEU A 347 -9.84 -6.29 -14.73
C LEU A 347 -9.53 -6.76 -16.15
N LYS A 348 -10.41 -7.56 -16.78
CA LYS A 348 -10.24 -7.99 -18.18
C LYS A 348 -10.32 -6.84 -19.18
N ALA A 349 -11.02 -5.76 -18.85
CA ALA A 349 -11.05 -4.54 -19.67
C ALA A 349 -9.79 -3.66 -19.52
N ARG A 350 -8.91 -3.95 -18.55
CA ARG A 350 -7.71 -3.12 -18.26
C ARG A 350 -6.58 -3.10 -19.30
N PRO A 351 -6.36 -4.11 -20.16
CA PRO A 351 -5.29 -4.02 -21.16
C PRO A 351 -5.42 -2.80 -22.10
N GLU A 352 -6.65 -2.31 -22.32
CA GLU A 352 -6.97 -1.08 -23.07
C GLU A 352 -7.01 0.18 -22.17
N TRP A 353 -6.72 0.03 -20.88
CA TRP A 353 -6.97 1.08 -19.90
C TRP A 353 -5.85 2.11 -19.88
N ASN A 354 -6.04 3.10 -20.73
CA ASN A 354 -5.42 4.38 -20.58
C ASN A 354 -6.12 5.14 -19.45
N VAL A 355 -5.49 5.12 -18.28
CA VAL A 355 -6.00 5.77 -17.08
C VAL A 355 -6.23 7.28 -17.27
N TRP A 356 -5.49 7.91 -18.19
CA TRP A 356 -5.68 9.29 -18.61
C TRP A 356 -6.92 9.49 -19.45
N ALA A 357 -7.23 8.54 -20.33
CA ALA A 357 -8.47 8.58 -21.10
C ALA A 357 -9.69 8.45 -20.17
N ALA A 358 -9.60 7.57 -19.16
CA ALA A 358 -10.66 7.43 -18.15
C ALA A 358 -10.81 8.69 -17.29
N ARG A 359 -9.70 9.31 -16.86
CA ARG A 359 -9.73 10.57 -16.12
C ARG A 359 -10.30 11.71 -16.96
N LYS A 360 -9.83 11.86 -18.20
CA LYS A 360 -10.33 12.87 -19.13
C LYS A 360 -11.81 12.68 -19.45
N ALA A 361 -12.26 11.44 -19.67
CA ALA A 361 -13.68 11.16 -19.86
C ALA A 361 -14.51 11.60 -18.65
N ALA A 362 -14.05 11.34 -17.42
CA ALA A 362 -14.73 11.80 -16.21
C ALA A 362 -14.76 13.34 -16.09
N GLU A 363 -13.70 14.03 -16.55
CA GLU A 363 -13.66 15.49 -16.63
C GLU A 363 -14.63 16.03 -17.68
N ASP A 364 -14.64 15.45 -18.87
CA ASP A 364 -15.53 15.80 -19.99
C ASP A 364 -17.01 15.58 -19.63
N GLU A 365 -17.31 14.54 -18.84
CA GLU A 365 -18.65 14.22 -18.32
C GLU A 365 -19.05 15.09 -17.11
N GLY A 366 -18.12 15.85 -16.52
CA GLY A 366 -18.37 16.68 -15.34
C GLY A 366 -18.63 15.89 -14.06
N VAL A 367 -18.18 14.64 -13.98
CA VAL A 367 -18.41 13.72 -12.83
C VAL A 367 -17.20 13.64 -11.88
N VAL A 368 -16.18 14.47 -12.09
CA VAL A 368 -15.02 14.55 -11.20
C VAL A 368 -15.41 15.15 -9.86
N VAL A 369 -15.10 14.42 -8.79
CA VAL A 369 -15.18 14.88 -7.41
C VAL A 369 -13.78 15.20 -6.91
N GLU A 370 -13.49 16.49 -6.73
CA GLU A 370 -12.29 16.91 -6.01
C GLU A 370 -12.54 16.80 -4.51
N ALA A 371 -11.62 16.14 -3.80
CA ALA A 371 -11.66 16.15 -2.34
C ALA A 371 -11.32 17.57 -1.88
N ALA A 372 -12.35 18.38 -1.58
CA ALA A 372 -12.16 19.69 -0.98
C ALA A 372 -11.26 19.54 0.26
N ALA A 373 -10.13 20.24 0.25
CA ALA A 373 -9.15 20.26 1.33
C ALA A 373 -9.85 20.66 2.64
N ALA A 374 -10.15 19.68 3.48
CA ALA A 374 -10.62 19.91 4.84
C ALA A 374 -9.42 20.32 5.72
N GLU A 375 -8.82 21.48 5.45
CA GLU A 375 -7.73 22.05 6.26
C GLU A 375 -8.10 23.38 6.95
N GLU A 376 -9.25 24.00 6.69
CA GLU A 376 -9.58 25.28 7.35
C GLU A 376 -10.30 25.17 8.71
N ALA A 377 -10.61 23.96 9.19
CA ALA A 377 -11.38 23.79 10.44
C ALA A 377 -10.56 23.38 11.69
N SER A 378 -9.24 23.14 11.58
CA SER A 378 -8.39 22.74 12.73
C SER A 378 -7.42 23.80 13.24
N ASN A 379 -7.29 24.96 12.57
CA ASN A 379 -6.41 26.06 13.02
C ASN A 379 -7.10 27.02 14.01
N GLY A 380 -8.11 26.53 14.73
CA GLY A 380 -8.91 27.34 15.66
C GLY A 380 -9.14 26.66 17.01
N SER A 381 -8.12 26.08 17.64
CA SER A 381 -8.12 25.87 19.09
C SER A 381 -6.70 25.72 19.64
N THR A 382 -6.18 26.84 20.15
CA THR A 382 -5.35 27.00 21.36
C THR A 382 -4.27 25.95 21.67
N SER A 383 -3.04 26.47 21.69
CA SER A 383 -1.89 26.04 22.49
C SER A 383 -2.29 25.46 23.85
N ASP A 384 -1.81 24.26 24.15
CA ASP A 384 -1.41 23.86 25.49
C ASP A 384 -0.09 23.09 25.35
N GLU A 385 0.98 23.79 25.71
CA GLU A 385 2.27 23.20 26.09
C GLU A 385 2.03 22.42 27.39
N LEU A 386 2.33 21.12 27.37
CA LEU A 386 2.56 20.37 28.60
C LEU A 386 3.84 19.57 28.44
N ASP A 387 4.76 19.91 29.35
CA ASP A 387 6.10 19.39 29.54
C ASP A 387 6.10 17.87 29.80
N ASP A 388 6.90 17.14 29.03
CA ASP A 388 7.33 15.77 29.36
C ASP A 388 8.80 15.84 29.82
N GLU A 389 9.00 16.24 31.08
CA GLU A 389 10.27 16.17 31.77
C GLU A 389 10.12 15.35 33.07
N GLU A 390 9.82 14.04 32.97
CA GLU A 390 10.01 13.12 34.11
C GLU A 390 10.04 11.64 33.71
N ALA A 391 11.20 11.17 33.22
CA ALA A 391 11.49 9.73 33.12
C ALA A 391 13.00 9.42 33.20
N ALA A 392 13.73 10.13 34.07
CA ALA A 392 15.15 9.89 34.33
C ALA A 392 15.51 10.10 35.81
N ALA A 393 14.81 9.43 36.73
CA ALA A 393 15.26 9.31 38.11
C ALA A 393 14.60 8.12 38.79
N ASN A 394 15.22 6.94 38.72
CA ASN A 394 15.13 5.90 39.75
C ASN A 394 16.23 4.86 39.52
N ALA A 395 17.46 5.27 39.79
CA ALA A 395 18.53 4.38 40.19
C ALA A 395 18.90 4.78 41.62
N HIS A 396 18.52 3.97 42.60
CA HIS A 396 19.08 4.06 43.94
C HIS A 396 19.66 2.72 44.38
N PRO A 397 20.74 2.75 45.19
CA PRO A 397 21.70 1.67 45.31
C PRO A 397 21.39 0.74 46.47
N ALA A 398 21.84 -0.51 46.33
CA ALA A 398 22.36 -1.35 47.42
C ALA A 398 23.38 -2.31 46.82
#